data_AF-A0A2A4RJ79-F1
#
_entry.id   AF-A0A2A4RJ79-F1
#
_cell.length_a   1.000
_cell.length_b   1.000
_cell.length_c   1.000
_cell.angle_alpha   90.00
_cell.angle_beta   90.00
_cell.angle_gamma   90.00
#
_symmetry.space_group_name_H-M   'P 1'
#
loop_
_entity.id
_entity.type
_entity.pdbx_description
1 polymer ?
#
loop_
_entity_poly.entity_id
_entity_poly.type
_entity_poly.pdbx_seq_one_letter_code
_entity_poly.pdbx_strand_id
1 'polypeptide(L)' 'MKKLNITLAVLIILTIISALTSELEMKHAVVALLGLAVIKFIGVSFFFMDLRKAHPFWKVAILLFLLIFTTAIFIVS' A
#
# COMPACT_ATOMS: atom_id res chain seq x y z
N MET A 1 12.46 -15.94 7.97
CA MET A 1 13.42 -14.93 7.48
C MET A 1 13.36 -14.72 5.96
N LYS A 2 13.52 -15.75 5.10
CA LYS A 2 13.52 -15.58 3.63
C LYS A 2 12.29 -14.84 3.04
N LYS A 3 11.06 -15.14 3.51
CA LYS A 3 9.84 -14.46 3.04
C LYS A 3 9.79 -12.97 3.39
N LEU A 4 10.36 -12.57 4.53
CA LEU A 4 10.39 -11.18 4.99
C LEU A 4 11.32 -10.34 4.10
N ASN A 5 12.47 -10.89 3.73
CA ASN A 5 13.45 -10.22 2.87
C ASN A 5 12.91 -10.00 1.45
N ILE A 6 12.10 -10.93 0.93
CA ILE A 6 11.45 -10.77 -0.37
C ILE A 6 10.42 -9.65 -0.32
N THR A 7 9.55 -9.62 0.71
CA THR A 7 8.57 -8.55 0.85
C THR A 7 9.25 -7.18 1.00
N LEU A 8 10.36 -7.11 1.75
CA LEU A 8 11.14 -5.89 1.88
C LEU A 8 11.69 -5.42 0.53
N ALA A 9 12.28 -6.31 -0.26
CA ALA A 9 12.79 -5.99 -1.58
C ALA A 9 11.69 -5.45 -2.52
N VAL A 10 10.51 -6.08 -2.50
CA VAL A 10 9.34 -5.62 -3.27
C VAL A 10 8.89 -4.22 -2.83
N LEU A 11 8.85 -3.94 -1.52
CA LEU A 11 8.48 -2.62 -1.00
C LEU A 11 9.48 -1.53 -1.38
N ILE A 12 10.78 -1.86 -1.40
CA ILE A 12 11.82 -0.93 -1.86
C ILE A 12 11.61 -0.60 -3.34
N ILE A 13 11.38 -1.61 -4.18
CA ILE A 13 11.10 -1.40 -5.61
C ILE A 13 9.86 -0.53 -5.80
N LEU A 14 8.76 -0.82 -5.08
CA LEU A 14 7.54 0.00 -5.12
C LEU A 14 7.80 1.45 -4.69
N THR A 15 8.73 1.68 -3.77
CA THR A 15 9.10 3.02 -3.30
C THR A 15 9.87 3.79 -4.37
N ILE A 16 10.83 3.13 -5.03
CA ILE A 16 11.57 3.72 -6.17
C ILE A 16 10.60 4.06 -7.30
N ILE A 17 9.69 3.14 -7.65
CA ILE A 17 8.66 3.38 -8.68
C ILE A 17 7.78 4.58 -8.28
N SER A 18 7.40 4.69 -7.00
CA SER A 18 6.60 5.83 -6.53
C SER A 18 7.35 7.16 -6.71
N ALA A 19 8.65 7.19 -6.36
CA ALA A 19 9.48 8.40 -6.51
C ALA A 19 9.59 8.82 -7.98
N LEU A 20 9.88 7.87 -8.87
CA LEU A 20 9.94 8.15 -10.31
C LEU A 20 8.59 8.60 -10.86
N THR A 21 7.48 8.00 -10.40
CA THR A 21 6.12 8.37 -10.85
C THR A 21 5.74 9.77 -10.38
N SER A 22 6.22 10.23 -9.22
CA SER A 22 5.92 11.57 -8.72
C SER A 22 6.63 12.70 -9.48
N GLU A 23 7.70 12.40 -10.21
CA GLU A 23 8.42 13.38 -11.03
C GLU A 23 7.84 13.50 -12.45
N LEU A 24 7.04 12.52 -12.88
CA LEU A 24 6.38 12.55 -14.17
C LEU A 24 5.13 13.44 -14.08
N GLU A 25 5.05 14.50 -14.89
CA GLU A 25 3.87 15.36 -15.03
C GLU A 25 2.70 14.65 -15.75
N MET A 26 2.23 13.54 -15.17
CA MET A 26 1.12 12.77 -15.69
C MET A 26 -0.19 13.31 -15.12
N LYS A 27 -1.19 13.51 -15.99
CA LYS A 27 -2.55 13.94 -15.63
C LYS A 27 -3.23 13.06 -14.56
N HIS A 28 -2.78 11.82 -14.40
CA HIS A 28 -3.31 10.86 -13.43
C HIS A 28 -2.25 10.32 -12.44
N ALA A 29 -1.16 11.07 -12.21
CA ALA A 29 -0.10 10.69 -11.29
C ALA A 29 -0.64 10.40 -9.87
N VAL A 30 -1.61 11.18 -9.40
CA VAL A 30 -2.23 11.00 -8.08
C VAL A 30 -2.91 9.63 -7.94
N VAL A 31 -3.67 9.20 -8.96
CA VAL A 31 -4.34 7.89 -8.95
C VAL A 31 -3.33 6.74 -9.00
N ALA A 32 -2.25 6.89 -9.78
CA ALA A 32 -1.17 5.92 -9.85
C ALA A 32 -0.43 5.78 -8.50
N LEU A 33 -0.11 6.90 -7.86
CA LEU A 33 0.53 6.94 -6.54
C LEU A 33 -0.38 6.36 -5.45
N LEU A 34 -1.68 6.64 -5.51
CA LEU A 34 -2.67 6.05 -4.61
C LEU A 34 -2.71 4.52 -4.75
N GLY A 35 -2.73 4.00 -5.98
CA GLY A 35 -2.65 2.56 -6.24
C GLY A 35 -1.37 1.92 -5.67
N LEU A 36 -0.22 2.57 -5.88
CA LEU A 36 1.06 2.13 -5.30
C LEU A 36 1.04 2.16 -3.77
N ALA A 37 0.42 3.17 -3.16
CA ALA A 37 0.28 3.29 -1.71
C ALA A 37 -0.56 2.15 -1.12
N VAL A 38 -1.66 1.79 -1.77
CA VAL A 38 -2.53 0.66 -1.35
C VAL A 38 -1.75 -0.65 -1.30
N ILE A 39 -1.01 -0.95 -2.37
CA ILE A 39 -0.20 -2.17 -2.46
C ILE A 39 0.85 -2.20 -1.36
N LYS A 40 1.55 -1.09 -1.14
CA LYS A 40 2.55 -0.98 -0.06
C LYS A 40 1.92 -1.17 1.32
N PHE A 41 0.78 -0.56 1.58
CA PHE A 41 0.07 -0.67 2.85
C PHE A 41 -0.31 -2.12 3.16
N ILE A 42 -0.93 -2.83 2.21
CA ILE A 42 -1.28 -4.25 2.37
C ILE A 42 -0.01 -5.09 2.64
N GLY A 43 1.06 -4.84 1.88
CA GLY A 43 2.35 -5.50 2.08
C GLY A 43 2.88 -5.33 3.51
N VAL A 44 2.89 -4.10 4.02
CA VAL A 44 3.34 -3.80 5.38
C VAL A 44 2.42 -4.43 6.42
N SER A 45 1.10 -4.21 6.32
CA SER A 45 0.14 -4.71 7.32
C SER A 45 0.19 -6.23 7.44
N PHE A 46 0.10 -6.97 6.33
CA PHE A 46 0.02 -8.44 6.39
C PHE A 46 1.36 -9.13 6.64
N PHE A 47 2.49 -8.57 6.18
CA PHE A 47 3.79 -9.23 6.27
C PHE A 47 4.70 -8.72 7.39
N PHE A 48 4.61 -7.45 7.77
CA PHE A 48 5.44 -6.85 8.83
C PHE A 48 4.67 -6.65 10.14
N MET A 49 3.38 -6.29 10.09
CA MET A 49 2.55 -6.19 11.30
C MET A 49 1.92 -7.53 11.70
N ASP A 50 2.35 -8.62 11.05
CA ASP A 50 1.92 -10.00 11.32
C ASP A 50 0.39 -10.20 11.30
N LEU A 51 -0.35 -9.34 10.58
CA LEU A 51 -1.83 -9.39 10.52
C LEU A 51 -2.37 -10.74 10.08
N ARG A 52 -1.59 -11.53 9.34
CA ARG A 52 -1.95 -12.89 8.92
C ARG A 52 -2.30 -13.79 10.12
N LYS A 53 -1.65 -13.60 11.27
CA LYS A 53 -1.89 -14.33 12.51
C LYS A 53 -2.89 -13.63 13.44
N ALA A 54 -3.25 -12.38 13.15
CA ALA A 54 -4.17 -11.61 13.95
C ALA A 54 -5.61 -12.14 13.84
N HIS A 55 -6.42 -11.83 14.85
CA HIS A 55 -7.85 -12.12 14.86
C HIS A 55 -8.52 -11.54 13.60
N PRO A 56 -9.48 -12.25 12.98
CA PRO A 56 -10.16 -11.78 11.76
C PRO A 56 -10.71 -10.36 11.86
N PHE A 57 -11.15 -9.94 13.05
CA PHE A 57 -11.56 -8.57 13.35
C PHE A 57 -10.53 -7.52 12.88
N TRP A 58 -9.25 -7.71 13.21
CA TRP A 58 -8.18 -6.76 12.85
C TRP A 58 -7.92 -6.74 11.35
N LYS A 59 -8.02 -7.91 10.69
CA LYS A 59 -7.88 -8.02 9.23
C LYS A 59 -8.98 -7.22 8.53
N VAL A 60 -10.23 -7.37 8.98
CA VAL A 60 -11.38 -6.66 8.42
C VAL A 60 -11.28 -5.16 8.71
N ALA A 61 -10.93 -4.77 9.94
CA ALA A 61 -10.80 -3.37 10.33
C ALA A 61 -9.76 -2.62 9.47
N ILE A 62 -8.61 -3.22 9.22
CA ILE A 62 -7.56 -2.63 8.38
C ILE A 62 -7.97 -2.54 6.91
N LEU A 63 -8.67 -3.56 6.38
CA LEU A 63 -9.17 -3.51 5.01
C LEU A 63 -10.30 -2.47 4.85
N LEU A 64 -11.17 -2.33 5.85
CA LEU A 64 -12.22 -1.32 5.88
C LEU A 64 -11.62 0.09 5.94
N PHE A 65 -10.64 0.31 6.82
CA PHE A 65 -9.89 1.56 6.90
C PHE A 65 -9.26 1.90 5.54
N LEU A 66 -8.58 0.94 4.92
CA LEU A 66 -7.92 1.14 3.63
C LEU A 66 -8.94 1.52 2.54
N LEU A 67 -10.10 0.87 2.51
CA LEU A 67 -11.17 1.17 1.56
C LEU A 67 -11.75 2.57 1.77
N ILE A 68 -12.01 2.97 3.02
CA ILE A 68 -12.51 4.31 3.33
C ILE A 68 -11.47 5.37 2.96
N PHE A 69 -10.21 5.13 3.30
CA PHE A 69 -9.12 6.06 3.02
C PHE A 69 -8.90 6.27 1.51
N THR A 70 -8.89 5.18 0.73
CA THR A 70 -8.68 5.26 -0.71
C THR A 70 -9.85 5.91 -1.43
N THR A 71 -11.09 5.58 -1.03
CA THR A 71 -12.28 6.22 -1.60
C THR A 71 -12.34 7.70 -1.25
N ALA A 72 -12.01 8.09 -0.01
CA ALA A 72 -11.94 9.49 0.40
C ALA A 72 -10.92 10.27 -0.44
N ILE A 73 -9.70 9.75 -0.61
CA ILE A 73 -8.69 10.41 -1.44
C ILE A 73 -9.14 10.48 -2.90
N PHE A 74 -9.71 9.40 -3.44
CA PHE A 74 -10.18 9.37 -4.83
C PHE A 74 -11.26 10.42 -5.11
N ILE A 75 -12.12 10.75 -4.13
CA ILE A 75 -13.13 11.81 -4.27
C ILE A 75 -12.51 13.21 -4.24
N VAL A 76 -11.42 13.40 -3.48
CA VAL A 76 -10.72 14.68 -3.33
C VAL A 76 -9.77 14.96 -4.50
N SER A 77 -9.22 13.90 -5.11
CA SER A 77 -8.23 13.96 -6.20
C SER A 77 -8.85 14.34 -7.53
#